data_AF-A0A1E3WQ88-F1
#
_entry.id   AF-A0A1E3WQ88-F1
#
_cell.length_a   1.000
_cell.length_b   1.000
_cell.length_c   1.000
_cell.angle_alpha   90.00
_cell.angle_beta   90.00
_cell.angle_gamma   90.00
#
_symmetry.space_group_name_H-M   'P 1'
#
loop_
_entity.id
_entity.type
_entity.pdbx_description
1 polymer ?
#
loop_
_entity_poly.entity_id
_entity_poly.type
_entity_poly.pdbx_seq_one_letter_code
_entity_poly.pdbx_strand_id
1 'polypeptide(L)'
;MDNNLLMLSGLSLVAVVLTYILTKRSADKKIEQFKSLDEALTKTKEEYDSACISRESIIAANETAKRELEKVNEETAELQALKGQDDTLKQSIQEQQALLDSAKSTLDELNSSIDKGELDLEELMGDIDLYSRLDEYTAHGHFEMPQYLYETSTRFAEEIKDVRQQQKDMIKDKTAITFPESTVISNDKSFNNKILNGQVKLMLTAFNIECDLLIGKVSPSSFGRTLERIEKLANTLEKSAATLECGFDIDYIELKFEECKLQYQYTLKKLEEVAEQKLIKEQIREEQRAIKEFEKAIADAEKEEKMYRNLLDKAQRELAKATDQDRSEMEQRIAILEQQLAEAEAKEERAKSMAEQTRKGHVYVISNIGSFGEDVYKIGLTRRLEPMDRVKELGDASVPFPFDVHAMIYTDDAPALETALHREFNSKRVNAVNLRKEFFNVDLASIQEAVEKMVGIEAEFKMTALAEDYFESLRLSAAA
;
A
#
# COMPACT_ATOMS: atom_id res chain seq x y z
N MET A 1 53.72 -126.68 -28.11
CA MET A 1 53.90 -125.26 -27.73
C MET A 1 55.31 -124.75 -28.05
N ASP A 2 56.13 -125.51 -28.77
CA ASP A 2 57.56 -125.21 -28.94
C ASP A 2 57.94 -124.42 -30.20
N ASN A 3 57.03 -124.29 -31.18
CA ASN A 3 57.24 -123.41 -32.34
C ASN A 3 57.02 -121.92 -32.02
N ASN A 4 56.33 -121.60 -30.93
CA ASN A 4 56.05 -120.20 -30.56
C ASN A 4 57.21 -119.56 -29.78
N LEU A 5 58.08 -120.33 -29.13
CA LEU A 5 59.18 -119.80 -28.29
C LEU A 5 60.47 -119.52 -29.09
N LEU A 6 60.81 -120.34 -30.09
CA LEU A 6 61.94 -120.11 -30.99
C LEU A 6 61.64 -119.06 -32.08
N MET A 7 60.38 -118.98 -32.56
CA MET A 7 59.93 -117.85 -33.40
C MET A 7 60.00 -116.53 -32.63
N LEU A 8 59.73 -116.53 -31.31
CA LEU A 8 59.89 -115.35 -30.46
C LEU A 8 61.36 -114.91 -30.32
N SER A 9 62.31 -115.85 -30.20
CA SER A 9 63.74 -115.52 -30.07
C SER A 9 64.35 -115.06 -31.40
N GLY A 10 63.93 -115.65 -32.53
CA GLY A 10 64.28 -115.18 -33.88
C GLY A 10 63.68 -113.81 -34.22
N LEU A 11 62.39 -113.58 -33.89
CA LEU A 11 61.72 -112.29 -34.03
C LEU A 11 62.33 -111.22 -33.12
N SER A 12 62.75 -111.58 -31.90
CA SER A 12 63.47 -110.70 -30.98
C SER A 12 64.82 -110.27 -31.56
N LEU A 13 65.60 -111.21 -32.11
CA LEU A 13 66.92 -110.90 -32.67
C LEU A 13 66.80 -110.05 -33.96
N VAL A 14 65.79 -110.34 -34.80
CA VAL A 14 65.44 -109.53 -35.97
C VAL A 14 64.92 -108.15 -35.55
N ALA A 15 64.13 -108.05 -34.48
CA ALA A 15 63.65 -106.78 -33.93
C ALA A 15 64.78 -105.95 -33.29
N VAL A 16 65.76 -106.57 -32.62
CA VAL A 16 66.95 -105.88 -32.09
C VAL A 16 67.84 -105.38 -33.22
N VAL A 17 68.02 -106.16 -34.29
CA VAL A 17 68.78 -105.72 -35.47
C VAL A 17 68.01 -104.64 -36.25
N LEU A 18 66.69 -104.76 -36.41
CA LEU A 18 65.84 -103.73 -37.04
C LEU A 18 65.79 -102.46 -36.20
N THR A 19 65.67 -102.54 -34.87
CA THR A 19 65.70 -101.37 -33.98
C THR A 19 67.08 -100.75 -33.95
N TYR A 20 68.17 -101.51 -33.99
CA TYR A 20 69.53 -100.97 -34.14
C TYR A 20 69.73 -100.28 -35.50
N ILE A 21 69.27 -100.89 -36.61
CA ILE A 21 69.36 -100.28 -37.94
C ILE A 21 68.44 -99.05 -38.07
N LEU A 22 67.23 -99.08 -37.49
CA LEU A 22 66.28 -97.96 -37.49
C LEU A 22 66.73 -96.83 -36.56
N THR A 23 67.30 -97.14 -35.40
CA THR A 23 67.86 -96.12 -34.49
C THR A 23 69.15 -95.54 -35.07
N LYS A 24 70.02 -96.34 -35.70
CA LYS A 24 71.19 -95.85 -36.43
C LYS A 24 70.80 -95.00 -37.63
N ARG A 25 69.81 -95.42 -38.45
CA ARG A 25 69.26 -94.59 -39.54
C ARG A 25 68.58 -93.33 -39.04
N SER A 26 67.87 -93.37 -37.91
CA SER A 26 67.18 -92.21 -37.31
C SER A 26 68.17 -91.23 -36.69
N ALA A 27 69.25 -91.75 -36.09
CA ALA A 27 70.39 -90.96 -35.64
C ALA A 27 71.11 -90.32 -36.83
N ASP A 28 71.44 -91.08 -37.88
CA ASP A 28 72.07 -90.57 -39.10
C ASP A 28 71.16 -89.56 -39.85
N LYS A 29 69.82 -89.75 -39.86
CA LYS A 29 68.86 -88.78 -40.45
C LYS A 29 68.75 -87.49 -39.67
N LYS A 30 68.83 -87.53 -38.33
CA LYS A 30 68.88 -86.31 -37.50
C LYS A 30 70.24 -85.60 -37.60
N ILE A 31 71.29 -86.32 -37.99
CA ILE A 31 72.63 -85.79 -38.27
C ILE A 31 72.71 -85.19 -39.70
N GLU A 32 71.76 -85.45 -40.60
CA GLU A 32 71.81 -84.91 -41.98
C GLU A 32 71.62 -83.38 -42.08
N GLN A 33 71.14 -82.70 -41.02
CA GLN A 33 71.07 -81.23 -40.99
C GLN A 33 72.28 -80.55 -40.33
N PHE A 34 73.21 -81.29 -39.70
CA PHE A 34 74.38 -80.72 -39.03
C PHE A 34 75.60 -81.61 -39.24
N LYS A 35 76.73 -81.05 -39.70
CA LYS A 35 77.87 -81.82 -40.24
C LYS A 35 78.65 -82.63 -39.16
N SER A 36 78.30 -82.51 -37.88
CA SER A 36 78.78 -83.37 -36.78
C SER A 36 77.83 -83.38 -35.57
N LEU A 37 77.96 -84.39 -34.68
CA LEU A 37 77.17 -84.50 -33.44
C LEU A 37 77.43 -83.32 -32.47
N ASP A 38 78.66 -82.77 -32.48
CA ASP A 38 79.04 -81.60 -31.69
C ASP A 38 78.30 -80.33 -32.14
N GLU A 39 78.11 -80.13 -33.46
CA GLU A 39 77.46 -78.93 -34.01
C GLU A 39 75.95 -78.88 -33.70
N ALA A 40 75.28 -80.04 -33.65
CA ALA A 40 73.89 -80.14 -33.22
C ALA A 40 73.73 -79.89 -31.71
N LEU A 41 74.71 -80.35 -30.90
CA LEU A 41 74.72 -80.16 -29.45
C LEU A 41 75.05 -78.71 -29.08
N THR A 42 75.98 -78.05 -29.77
CA THR A 42 76.27 -76.63 -29.59
C THR A 42 75.08 -75.78 -29.99
N LYS A 43 74.43 -76.04 -31.12
CA LYS A 43 73.29 -75.25 -31.55
C LYS A 43 72.07 -75.42 -30.66
N THR A 44 71.77 -76.65 -30.23
CA THR A 44 70.67 -76.89 -29.26
C THR A 44 70.99 -76.34 -27.88
N LYS A 45 72.28 -76.30 -27.48
CA LYS A 45 72.71 -75.65 -26.24
C LYS A 45 72.68 -74.12 -26.33
N GLU A 46 73.06 -73.54 -27.45
CA GLU A 46 72.90 -72.10 -27.72
C GLU A 46 71.41 -71.70 -27.76
N GLU A 47 70.55 -72.52 -28.37
CA GLU A 47 69.10 -72.34 -28.35
C GLU A 47 68.55 -72.48 -26.92
N TYR A 48 69.01 -73.46 -26.13
CA TYR A 48 68.64 -73.62 -24.72
C TYR A 48 69.14 -72.46 -23.83
N ASP A 49 70.37 -72.02 -24.01
CA ASP A 49 70.97 -70.91 -23.26
C ASP A 49 70.26 -69.60 -23.63
N SER A 50 69.90 -69.39 -24.90
CA SER A 50 69.07 -68.25 -25.34
C SER A 50 67.63 -68.33 -24.79
N ALA A 51 67.05 -69.53 -24.67
CA ALA A 51 65.76 -69.77 -24.03
C ALA A 51 65.82 -69.53 -22.52
N CYS A 52 66.95 -69.84 -21.86
CA CYS A 52 67.18 -69.57 -20.45
C CYS A 52 67.34 -68.07 -20.19
N ILE A 53 68.12 -67.36 -21.01
CA ILE A 53 68.29 -65.90 -20.91
C ILE A 53 66.95 -65.19 -21.15
N SER A 54 66.18 -65.60 -22.16
CA SER A 54 64.85 -65.03 -22.40
C SER A 54 63.86 -65.37 -21.28
N ARG A 55 63.93 -66.57 -20.70
CA ARG A 55 63.14 -66.92 -19.52
C ARG A 55 63.51 -66.06 -18.32
N GLU A 56 64.80 -65.84 -18.05
CA GLU A 56 65.25 -64.94 -16.98
C GLU A 56 64.82 -63.49 -17.22
N SER A 57 64.88 -63.01 -18.46
CA SER A 57 64.39 -61.67 -18.78
C SER A 57 62.87 -61.57 -18.61
N ILE A 58 62.11 -62.62 -18.92
CA ILE A 58 60.65 -62.68 -18.72
C ILE A 58 60.30 -62.77 -17.23
N ILE A 59 61.09 -63.50 -16.43
CA ILE A 59 60.91 -63.56 -14.97
C ILE A 59 61.21 -62.19 -14.37
N ALA A 60 62.33 -61.56 -14.75
CA ALA A 60 62.68 -60.22 -14.31
C ALA A 60 61.61 -59.20 -14.72
N ALA A 61 61.11 -59.27 -15.96
CA ALA A 61 60.02 -58.42 -16.45
C ALA A 61 58.70 -58.66 -15.69
N ASN A 62 58.40 -59.90 -15.30
CA ASN A 62 57.23 -60.22 -14.48
C ASN A 62 57.39 -59.74 -13.03
N GLU A 63 58.60 -59.80 -12.46
CA GLU A 63 58.86 -59.25 -11.13
C GLU A 63 58.78 -57.72 -11.13
N THR A 64 59.30 -57.05 -12.16
CA THR A 64 59.13 -55.60 -12.31
C THR A 64 57.68 -55.23 -12.54
N ALA A 65 56.96 -55.96 -13.40
CA ALA A 65 55.53 -55.73 -13.63
C ALA A 65 54.70 -56.00 -12.36
N LYS A 66 55.05 -57.00 -11.55
CA LYS A 66 54.41 -57.24 -10.25
C LYS A 66 54.68 -56.13 -9.25
N ARG A 67 55.92 -55.63 -9.17
CA ARG A 67 56.25 -54.48 -8.30
C ARG A 67 55.57 -53.20 -8.77
N GLU A 68 55.49 -52.97 -10.07
CA GLU A 68 54.74 -51.84 -10.63
C GLU A 68 53.25 -51.99 -10.36
N LEU A 69 52.68 -53.21 -10.45
CA LEU A 69 51.28 -53.47 -10.11
C LEU A 69 51.02 -53.29 -8.61
N GLU A 70 51.91 -53.76 -7.73
CA GLU A 70 51.82 -53.52 -6.28
C GLU A 70 51.90 -52.04 -5.95
N LYS A 71 52.81 -51.29 -6.60
CA LYS A 71 52.94 -49.85 -6.42
C LYS A 71 51.73 -49.08 -6.94
N VAL A 72 51.20 -49.47 -8.10
CA VAL A 72 49.95 -48.92 -8.64
C VAL A 72 48.76 -49.30 -7.75
N ASN A 73 48.74 -50.48 -7.15
CA ASN A 73 47.68 -50.88 -6.20
C ASN A 73 47.77 -50.11 -4.87
N GLU A 74 48.97 -49.81 -4.37
CA GLU A 74 49.15 -48.92 -3.22
C GLU A 74 48.73 -47.48 -3.56
N GLU A 75 49.16 -46.94 -4.71
CA GLU A 75 48.77 -45.62 -5.20
C GLU A 75 47.26 -45.53 -5.54
N THR A 76 46.63 -46.65 -5.92
CA THR A 76 45.18 -46.71 -6.21
C THR A 76 44.31 -47.09 -5.02
N ALA A 77 44.88 -47.59 -3.91
CA ALA A 77 44.14 -47.78 -2.66
C ALA A 77 43.69 -46.44 -2.07
N GLU A 78 44.52 -45.39 -2.20
CA GLU A 78 44.16 -44.01 -1.83
C GLU A 78 43.11 -43.41 -2.78
N LEU A 79 43.17 -43.71 -4.09
CA LEU A 79 42.18 -43.27 -5.10
C LEU A 79 40.84 -44.02 -5.02
N GLN A 80 40.82 -45.30 -4.63
CA GLN A 80 39.59 -46.08 -4.44
C GLN A 80 38.87 -45.68 -3.14
N ALA A 81 39.61 -45.28 -2.10
CA ALA A 81 39.03 -44.62 -0.92
C ALA A 81 38.45 -43.24 -1.27
N LEU A 82 39.09 -42.49 -2.19
CA LEU A 82 38.57 -41.21 -2.71
C LEU A 82 37.30 -41.38 -3.55
N LYS A 83 37.14 -42.45 -4.32
CA LYS A 83 35.96 -42.66 -5.20
C LYS A 83 34.64 -42.86 -4.44
N GLY A 84 34.67 -43.48 -3.26
CA GLY A 84 33.51 -43.57 -2.35
C GLY A 84 33.24 -42.28 -1.58
N GLN A 85 34.29 -41.47 -1.38
CA GLN A 85 34.16 -40.09 -0.92
C GLN A 85 33.68 -39.15 -2.02
N ASP A 86 33.82 -39.45 -3.31
CA ASP A 86 33.52 -38.51 -4.39
C ASP A 86 32.01 -38.28 -4.56
N ASP A 87 31.17 -39.29 -4.33
CA ASP A 87 29.70 -39.12 -4.35
C ASP A 87 29.19 -38.43 -3.07
N THR A 88 29.78 -38.74 -1.91
CA THR A 88 29.45 -38.06 -0.64
C THR A 88 30.01 -36.64 -0.60
N LEU A 89 31.17 -36.37 -1.18
CA LEU A 89 31.71 -35.03 -1.42
C LEU A 89 30.88 -34.32 -2.47
N LYS A 90 30.45 -34.94 -3.57
CA LYS A 90 29.57 -34.27 -4.54
C LYS A 90 28.24 -33.89 -3.92
N GLN A 91 27.65 -34.77 -3.13
CA GLN A 91 26.42 -34.47 -2.40
C GLN A 91 26.65 -33.39 -1.34
N SER A 92 27.75 -33.46 -0.58
CA SER A 92 28.13 -32.44 0.41
C SER A 92 28.49 -31.11 -0.25
N ILE A 93 29.14 -31.12 -1.41
CA ILE A 93 29.45 -29.94 -2.23
C ILE A 93 28.16 -29.37 -2.78
N GLN A 94 27.22 -30.17 -3.28
CA GLN A 94 25.92 -29.68 -3.73
C GLN A 94 25.08 -29.11 -2.58
N GLU A 95 25.08 -29.75 -1.40
CA GLU A 95 24.42 -29.23 -0.21
C GLU A 95 25.09 -27.94 0.27
N GLN A 96 26.43 -27.89 0.32
CA GLN A 96 27.16 -26.66 0.65
C GLN A 96 26.99 -25.57 -0.40
N GLN A 97 26.89 -25.91 -1.69
CA GLN A 97 26.62 -24.96 -2.76
C GLN A 97 25.21 -24.40 -2.63
N ALA A 98 24.21 -25.25 -2.35
CA ALA A 98 22.83 -24.83 -2.11
C ALA A 98 22.70 -23.97 -0.85
N LEU A 99 23.42 -24.32 0.22
CA LEU A 99 23.51 -23.50 1.44
C LEU A 99 24.22 -22.17 1.18
N LEU A 100 25.25 -22.17 0.33
CA LEU A 100 26.00 -20.97 -0.04
C LEU A 100 25.18 -20.08 -0.96
N ASP A 101 24.37 -20.64 -1.84
CA ASP A 101 23.44 -19.91 -2.70
C ASP A 101 22.25 -19.38 -1.89
N SER A 102 21.73 -20.14 -0.92
CA SER A 102 20.71 -19.62 0.01
C SER A 102 21.30 -18.54 0.92
N ALA A 103 22.52 -18.72 1.42
CA ALA A 103 23.22 -17.73 2.23
C ALA A 103 23.49 -16.46 1.43
N LYS A 104 23.88 -16.57 0.15
CA LYS A 104 24.02 -15.43 -0.76
C LYS A 104 22.69 -14.73 -0.99
N SER A 105 21.61 -15.47 -1.28
CA SER A 105 20.28 -14.89 -1.42
C SER A 105 19.85 -14.15 -0.16
N THR A 106 20.08 -14.74 1.03
CA THR A 106 19.79 -14.05 2.29
C THR A 106 20.69 -12.85 2.52
N LEU A 107 21.95 -12.90 2.06
CA LEU A 107 22.90 -11.79 2.17
C LEU A 107 22.54 -10.65 1.21
N ASP A 108 22.05 -10.96 0.01
CA ASP A 108 21.54 -9.99 -0.96
C ASP A 108 20.23 -9.36 -0.48
N GLU A 109 19.33 -10.15 0.13
CA GLU A 109 18.13 -9.64 0.81
C GLU A 109 18.50 -8.76 2.00
N LEU A 110 19.47 -9.17 2.82
CA LEU A 110 19.94 -8.40 3.97
C LEU A 110 20.61 -7.10 3.51
N ASN A 111 21.46 -7.16 2.48
CA ASN A 111 22.09 -5.98 1.90
C ASN A 111 21.04 -5.04 1.30
N SER A 112 20.04 -5.54 0.59
CA SER A 112 18.93 -4.71 0.10
C SER A 112 18.13 -4.07 1.24
N SER A 113 17.99 -4.78 2.37
CA SER A 113 17.36 -4.24 3.59
C SER A 113 18.24 -3.22 4.30
N ILE A 114 19.57 -3.38 4.25
CA ILE A 114 20.55 -2.43 4.78
C ILE A 114 20.58 -1.19 3.91
N ASP A 115 20.68 -1.31 2.59
CA ASP A 115 20.64 -0.19 1.65
C ASP A 115 19.34 0.61 1.81
N LYS A 116 18.20 -0.08 1.95
CA LYS A 116 16.92 0.57 2.24
C LYS A 116 16.94 1.23 3.62
N GLY A 117 17.48 0.57 4.64
CA GLY A 117 17.62 1.13 5.98
C GLY A 117 18.59 2.32 6.04
N GLU A 118 19.64 2.33 5.22
CA GLU A 118 20.59 3.44 5.07
C GLU A 118 19.95 4.62 4.34
N LEU A 119 19.14 4.38 3.30
CA LEU A 119 18.34 5.41 2.64
C LEU A 119 17.28 5.99 3.59
N ASP A 120 16.55 5.13 4.31
CA ASP A 120 15.58 5.55 5.31
C ASP A 120 16.27 6.33 6.44
N LEU A 121 17.50 5.95 6.82
CA LEU A 121 18.30 6.62 7.85
C LEU A 121 18.93 7.92 7.33
N GLU A 122 19.35 8.02 6.07
CA GLU A 122 19.76 9.28 5.43
C GLU A 122 18.58 10.24 5.29
N GLU A 123 17.39 9.73 4.96
CA GLU A 123 16.14 10.51 4.95
C GLU A 123 15.81 10.98 6.37
N LEU A 124 15.85 10.08 7.38
CA LEU A 124 15.59 10.44 8.77
C LEU A 124 16.67 11.36 9.34
N MET A 125 17.94 11.20 8.96
CA MET A 125 19.04 12.09 9.34
C MET A 125 18.95 13.42 8.61
N GLY A 126 18.45 13.45 7.37
CA GLY A 126 18.11 14.67 6.64
C GLY A 126 16.96 15.41 7.31
N ASP A 127 15.92 14.69 7.73
CA ASP A 127 14.82 15.22 8.53
C ASP A 127 15.34 15.72 9.88
N ILE A 128 16.16 14.94 10.61
CA ILE A 128 16.75 15.31 11.90
C ILE A 128 17.77 16.45 11.76
N ASP A 129 18.51 16.58 10.66
CA ASP A 129 19.39 17.72 10.37
C ASP A 129 18.57 18.96 10.01
N LEU A 130 17.43 18.79 9.31
CA LEU A 130 16.45 19.86 9.11
C LEU A 130 15.85 20.32 10.45
N TYR A 131 15.47 19.38 11.32
CA TYR A 131 14.90 19.62 12.65
C TYR A 131 15.94 20.13 13.66
N SER A 132 17.19 19.67 13.61
CA SER A 132 18.26 20.11 14.52
C SER A 132 18.87 21.44 14.09
N ARG A 133 18.90 21.75 12.78
CA ARG A 133 19.14 23.11 12.31
C ARG A 133 17.98 24.02 12.72
N LEU A 134 16.73 23.54 12.70
CA LEU A 134 15.60 24.25 13.31
C LEU A 134 15.80 24.47 14.83
N ASP A 135 16.38 23.51 15.56
CA ASP A 135 16.73 23.68 16.99
C ASP A 135 17.87 24.68 17.21
N GLU A 136 18.88 24.73 16.34
CA GLU A 136 19.93 25.77 16.41
C GLU A 136 19.43 27.16 15.98
N TYR A 137 18.50 27.25 15.03
CA TYR A 137 17.83 28.50 14.64
C TYR A 137 16.79 28.97 15.67
N THR A 138 16.27 28.10 16.55
CA THR A 138 15.36 28.47 17.64
C THR A 138 16.11 28.95 18.90
N ALA A 139 17.38 28.58 19.08
CA ALA A 139 18.21 29.13 20.16
C ALA A 139 18.43 30.66 20.03
N HIS A 140 18.38 31.18 18.80
CA HIS A 140 18.48 32.60 18.48
C HIS A 140 17.38 33.03 17.50
N GLY A 141 16.16 33.16 18.05
CA GLY A 141 14.90 33.69 17.52
C GLY A 141 14.81 34.16 16.07
N HIS A 142 13.75 33.73 15.35
CA HIS A 142 12.90 34.60 14.48
C HIS A 142 11.71 33.92 13.78
N PHE A 143 11.31 32.66 14.07
CA PHE A 143 10.08 32.08 13.49
C PHE A 143 9.28 31.24 14.50
N GLU A 144 7.99 31.54 14.65
CA GLU A 144 7.03 30.69 15.37
C GLU A 144 6.74 29.42 14.55
N MET A 145 6.62 28.26 15.20
CA MET A 145 6.26 27.01 14.55
C MET A 145 4.90 27.11 13.81
N PRO A 146 4.73 26.42 12.66
CA PRO A 146 3.41 26.31 12.02
C PRO A 146 2.40 25.62 12.95
N GLN A 147 1.34 26.34 13.31
CA GLN A 147 0.35 25.94 14.33
C GLN A 147 -0.46 24.66 13.98
N TYR A 148 -0.48 24.22 12.72
CA TYR A 148 -1.41 23.20 12.22
C TYR A 148 -1.14 21.75 12.69
N LEU A 149 0.05 21.42 13.20
CA LEU A 149 0.38 20.07 13.67
C LEU A 149 -0.20 19.74 15.06
N TYR A 150 -0.72 20.73 15.79
CA TYR A 150 -1.13 20.58 17.20
C TYR A 150 -2.62 20.76 17.46
N GLU A 151 -3.48 20.99 16.47
CA GLU A 151 -4.86 21.41 16.70
C GLU A 151 -5.87 20.26 16.81
N THR A 152 -5.75 19.38 17.81
CA THR A 152 -6.80 18.38 18.09
C THR A 152 -7.73 18.83 19.20
N SER A 153 -9.03 18.50 19.12
CA SER A 153 -9.97 18.79 20.22
C SER A 153 -9.55 18.13 21.54
N THR A 154 -8.82 17.01 21.48
CA THR A 154 -8.24 16.32 22.63
C THR A 154 -7.18 17.16 23.36
N ARG A 155 -6.31 17.86 22.62
CA ARG A 155 -5.27 18.72 23.22
C ARG A 155 -5.89 19.82 24.06
N PHE A 156 -6.85 20.56 23.48
CA PHE A 156 -7.52 21.63 24.22
C PHE A 156 -8.26 21.08 25.45
N ALA A 157 -8.82 19.87 25.39
CA ALA A 157 -9.45 19.23 26.54
C ALA A 157 -8.46 18.90 27.67
N GLU A 158 -7.20 18.60 27.34
CA GLU A 158 -6.11 18.41 28.31
C GLU A 158 -5.62 19.74 28.87
N GLU A 159 -5.35 20.74 28.02
CA GLU A 159 -4.95 22.08 28.45
C GLU A 159 -6.00 22.72 29.38
N ILE A 160 -7.30 22.54 29.12
CA ILE A 160 -8.37 22.98 30.02
C ILE A 160 -8.28 22.28 31.38
N LYS A 161 -7.92 20.99 31.42
CA LYS A 161 -7.73 20.27 32.71
C LYS A 161 -6.54 20.82 33.46
N ASP A 162 -5.45 21.12 32.77
CA ASP A 162 -4.23 21.63 33.38
C ASP A 162 -4.45 23.02 33.98
N VAL A 163 -5.09 23.92 33.22
CA VAL A 163 -5.46 25.26 33.73
C VAL A 163 -6.42 25.15 34.92
N ARG A 164 -7.41 24.25 34.87
CA ARG A 164 -8.29 24.00 36.03
C ARG A 164 -7.55 23.43 37.22
N GLN A 165 -6.47 22.68 37.00
CA GLN A 165 -5.64 22.16 38.08
C GLN A 165 -4.84 23.28 38.73
N GLN A 166 -4.23 24.17 37.95
CA GLN A 166 -3.54 25.37 38.44
C GLN A 166 -4.48 26.25 39.28
N GLN A 167 -5.71 26.47 38.82
CA GLN A 167 -6.72 27.20 39.59
C GLN A 167 -7.05 26.52 40.93
N LYS A 168 -7.16 25.17 40.97
CA LYS A 168 -7.40 24.42 42.21
C LYS A 168 -6.22 24.51 43.16
N ASP A 169 -5.01 24.49 42.64
CA ASP A 169 -3.79 24.58 43.43
C ASP A 169 -3.68 25.97 44.08
N MET A 170 -3.99 27.05 43.37
CA MET A 170 -4.06 28.40 43.97
C MET A 170 -5.13 28.52 45.06
N ILE A 171 -6.27 27.84 44.92
CA ILE A 171 -7.30 27.81 45.98
C ILE A 171 -6.81 27.03 47.20
N LYS A 172 -6.13 25.90 46.97
CA LYS A 172 -5.58 25.05 48.03
C LYS A 172 -4.46 25.76 48.80
N ASP A 173 -3.58 26.45 48.09
CA ASP A 173 -2.44 27.19 48.63
C ASP A 173 -2.85 28.57 49.16
N LYS A 174 -4.14 28.94 49.00
CA LYS A 174 -4.75 30.20 49.46
C LYS A 174 -4.11 31.46 48.85
N THR A 175 -3.63 31.35 47.62
CA THR A 175 -3.05 32.47 46.86
C THR A 175 -4.06 33.13 45.93
N ALA A 176 -5.21 32.50 45.65
CA ALA A 176 -6.22 33.01 44.73
C ALA A 176 -6.92 34.31 45.17
N ILE A 177 -6.93 34.62 46.47
CA ILE A 177 -7.47 35.86 47.03
C ILE A 177 -6.46 36.41 48.03
N THR A 178 -6.14 37.69 47.90
CA THR A 178 -5.27 38.44 48.80
C THR A 178 -6.11 39.19 49.83
N PHE A 179 -5.66 39.21 51.08
CA PHE A 179 -6.24 40.03 52.16
C PHE A 179 -5.16 40.37 53.20
N PRO A 180 -5.25 41.50 53.92
CA PRO A 180 -4.22 41.90 54.88
C PRO A 180 -4.26 41.03 56.14
N GLU A 181 -3.09 40.61 56.62
CA GLU A 181 -2.97 39.87 57.89
C GLU A 181 -3.34 40.73 59.12
N SER A 182 -3.37 42.05 58.96
CA SER A 182 -3.55 43.03 60.04
C SER A 182 -4.97 43.60 60.17
N THR A 183 -5.95 43.13 59.38
CA THR A 183 -7.31 43.66 59.43
C THR A 183 -7.98 43.36 60.77
N VAL A 184 -8.21 44.40 61.59
CA VAL A 184 -8.85 44.28 62.90
C VAL A 184 -10.34 44.60 62.79
N ILE A 185 -11.16 43.56 62.80
CA ILE A 185 -12.64 43.66 62.80
C ILE A 185 -13.18 43.66 64.24
N SER A 186 -12.54 42.89 65.11
CA SER A 186 -12.83 42.73 66.54
C SER A 186 -11.53 42.58 67.33
N ASN A 187 -11.61 42.73 68.65
CA ASN A 187 -10.50 42.48 69.58
C ASN A 187 -10.07 41.00 69.65
N ASP A 188 -10.85 40.09 69.05
CA ASP A 188 -10.51 38.67 68.93
C ASP A 188 -9.95 38.34 67.52
N LYS A 189 -8.65 38.00 67.48
CA LYS A 189 -7.94 37.63 66.25
C LYS A 189 -8.50 36.35 65.61
N SER A 190 -8.97 35.39 66.39
CA SER A 190 -9.57 34.15 65.88
C SER A 190 -10.89 34.44 65.15
N PHE A 191 -11.70 35.34 65.73
CA PHE A 191 -12.95 35.77 65.13
C PHE A 191 -12.73 36.53 63.81
N ASN A 192 -11.73 37.42 63.74
CA ASN A 192 -11.37 38.13 62.51
C ASN A 192 -10.97 37.17 61.39
N ASN A 193 -10.09 36.20 61.69
CA ASN A 193 -9.69 35.17 60.73
C ASN A 193 -10.88 34.34 60.25
N LYS A 194 -11.86 34.05 61.11
CA LYS A 194 -13.06 33.30 60.72
C LYS A 194 -13.94 34.08 59.73
N ILE A 195 -14.09 35.39 59.94
CA ILE A 195 -14.83 36.27 59.02
C ILE A 195 -14.13 36.35 57.67
N LEU A 196 -12.82 36.62 57.66
CA LEU A 196 -12.04 36.75 56.43
C LEU A 196 -12.04 35.45 55.61
N ASN A 197 -11.81 34.30 56.25
CA ASN A 197 -11.90 33.01 55.57
C ASN A 197 -13.31 32.72 55.02
N GLY A 198 -14.36 33.14 55.73
CA GLY A 198 -15.74 33.06 55.26
C GLY A 198 -15.98 33.91 54.01
N GLN A 199 -15.48 35.15 54.02
CA GLN A 199 -15.56 36.07 52.88
C GLN A 199 -14.80 35.54 51.66
N VAL A 200 -13.55 35.09 51.83
CA VAL A 200 -12.73 34.47 50.78
C VAL A 200 -13.48 33.31 50.15
N LYS A 201 -14.05 32.42 50.97
CA LYS A 201 -14.82 31.27 50.48
C LYS A 201 -16.04 31.71 49.67
N LEU A 202 -16.78 32.72 50.13
CA LEU A 202 -17.95 33.23 49.41
C LEU A 202 -17.57 33.86 48.07
N MET A 203 -16.52 34.69 48.05
CA MET A 203 -16.01 35.31 46.81
C MET A 203 -15.57 34.26 45.80
N LEU A 204 -14.74 33.29 46.21
CA LEU A 204 -14.31 32.20 45.34
C LEU A 204 -15.49 31.37 44.82
N THR A 205 -16.46 31.06 45.68
CA THR A 205 -17.62 30.25 45.29
C THR A 205 -18.48 30.99 44.26
N ALA A 206 -18.79 32.27 44.53
CA ALA A 206 -19.59 33.09 43.63
C ALA A 206 -18.90 33.31 42.28
N PHE A 207 -17.60 33.63 42.31
CA PHE A 207 -16.81 33.86 41.10
C PHE A 207 -16.70 32.60 40.24
N ASN A 208 -16.35 31.47 40.83
CA ASN A 208 -16.17 30.22 40.08
C ASN A 208 -17.47 29.72 39.45
N ILE A 209 -18.59 29.72 40.19
CA ILE A 209 -19.87 29.24 39.66
C ILE A 209 -20.26 30.03 38.42
N GLU A 210 -20.17 31.36 38.48
CA GLU A 210 -20.56 32.21 37.36
C GLU A 210 -19.57 32.09 36.20
N CYS A 211 -18.26 32.04 36.46
CA CYS A 211 -17.25 31.81 35.43
C CYS A 211 -17.46 30.47 34.71
N ASP A 212 -17.68 29.38 35.45
CA ASP A 212 -17.89 28.05 34.87
C ASP A 212 -19.16 28.03 33.99
N LEU A 213 -20.22 28.72 34.40
CA LEU A 213 -21.44 28.89 33.61
C LEU A 213 -21.21 29.69 32.33
N LEU A 214 -20.43 30.78 32.42
CA LEU A 214 -20.11 31.65 31.29
C LEU A 214 -19.19 30.94 30.28
N ILE A 215 -18.12 30.32 30.77
CA ILE A 215 -17.14 29.57 29.98
C ILE A 215 -17.81 28.36 29.31
N GLY A 216 -18.67 27.63 30.04
CA GLY A 216 -19.39 26.48 29.48
C GLY A 216 -20.34 26.80 28.32
N LYS A 217 -20.69 28.07 28.11
CA LYS A 217 -21.56 28.55 27.02
C LYS A 217 -20.82 29.42 26.00
N VAL A 218 -19.49 29.42 26.02
CA VAL A 218 -18.69 30.24 25.12
C VAL A 218 -18.86 29.75 23.67
N SER A 219 -19.03 30.70 22.77
CA SER A 219 -19.15 30.50 21.33
C SER A 219 -18.36 31.60 20.61
N PRO A 220 -18.12 31.47 19.30
CA PRO A 220 -17.40 32.49 18.55
C PRO A 220 -18.03 33.89 18.64
N SER A 221 -19.35 33.97 18.74
CA SER A 221 -20.06 35.25 18.87
C SER A 221 -20.11 35.79 20.30
N SER A 222 -19.89 34.95 21.32
CA SER A 222 -19.96 35.35 22.72
C SER A 222 -18.60 35.54 23.37
N PHE A 223 -17.50 35.03 22.80
CA PHE A 223 -16.16 35.01 23.40
C PHE A 223 -15.74 36.35 24.04
N GLY A 224 -15.69 37.44 23.26
CA GLY A 224 -15.30 38.75 23.80
C GLY A 224 -16.22 39.25 24.92
N ARG A 225 -17.54 39.05 24.77
CA ARG A 225 -18.53 39.43 25.80
C ARG A 225 -18.38 38.58 27.07
N THR A 226 -17.98 37.33 26.94
CA THR A 226 -17.73 36.43 28.06
C THR A 226 -16.51 36.87 28.86
N LEU A 227 -15.41 37.22 28.20
CA LEU A 227 -14.21 37.77 28.87
C LEU A 227 -14.54 39.04 29.66
N GLU A 228 -15.23 40.01 29.03
CA GLU A 228 -15.67 41.23 29.72
C GLU A 228 -16.55 40.95 30.94
N ARG A 229 -17.40 39.91 30.88
CA ARG A 229 -18.29 39.54 31.99
C ARG A 229 -17.51 38.94 33.15
N ILE A 230 -16.51 38.10 32.87
CA ILE A 230 -15.60 37.55 33.89
C ILE A 230 -14.88 38.70 34.60
N GLU A 231 -14.33 39.65 33.84
CA GLU A 231 -13.65 40.84 34.40
C GLU A 231 -14.60 41.70 35.25
N LYS A 232 -15.80 42.01 34.74
CA LYS A 232 -16.81 42.80 35.47
C LYS A 232 -17.27 42.10 36.74
N LEU A 233 -17.37 40.77 36.73
CA LEU A 233 -17.74 39.96 37.88
C LEU A 233 -16.68 40.05 38.98
N ALA A 234 -15.39 39.85 38.63
CA ALA A 234 -14.28 39.99 39.58
C ALA A 234 -14.30 41.37 40.24
N ASN A 235 -14.34 42.43 39.42
CA ASN A 235 -14.42 43.82 39.89
C ASN A 235 -15.62 44.09 40.81
N THR A 236 -16.78 43.48 40.54
CA THR A 236 -17.99 43.69 41.35
C THR A 236 -17.85 43.01 42.71
N LEU A 237 -17.30 41.79 42.73
CA LEU A 237 -17.05 41.06 43.97
C LEU A 237 -15.98 41.74 44.83
N GLU A 238 -14.90 42.23 44.23
CA GLU A 238 -13.87 43.00 44.93
C GLU A 238 -14.43 44.28 45.56
N LYS A 239 -15.22 45.05 44.80
CA LYS A 239 -15.91 46.24 45.33
C LYS A 239 -16.80 45.91 46.53
N SER A 240 -17.48 44.76 46.50
CA SER A 240 -18.33 44.34 47.62
C SER A 240 -17.53 43.94 48.87
N ALA A 241 -16.26 43.57 48.71
CA ALA A 241 -15.34 43.16 49.76
C ALA A 241 -14.27 44.21 50.10
N ALA A 242 -14.33 45.40 49.49
CA ALA A 242 -13.32 46.45 49.63
C ALA A 242 -13.09 46.89 51.08
N THR A 243 -14.14 46.92 51.91
CA THR A 243 -14.05 47.24 53.35
C THR A 243 -13.20 46.24 54.14
N LEU A 244 -13.08 45.01 53.63
CA LEU A 244 -12.25 43.95 54.21
C LEU A 244 -10.88 43.85 53.54
N GLU A 245 -10.62 44.72 52.55
CA GLU A 245 -9.41 44.74 51.74
C GLU A 245 -9.11 43.39 51.06
N CYS A 246 -10.17 42.63 50.72
CA CYS A 246 -10.05 41.37 49.99
C CYS A 246 -10.10 41.62 48.47
N GLY A 247 -9.12 41.11 47.73
CA GLY A 247 -9.04 41.19 46.27
C GLY A 247 -8.67 39.85 45.65
N PHE A 248 -9.05 39.62 44.39
CA PHE A 248 -8.54 38.45 43.67
C PHE A 248 -7.08 38.67 43.30
N ASP A 249 -6.33 37.58 43.26
CA ASP A 249 -5.01 37.60 42.64
C ASP A 249 -5.14 37.71 41.11
N ILE A 250 -4.25 38.48 40.49
CA ILE A 250 -4.31 38.75 39.05
C ILE A 250 -4.07 37.46 38.27
N ASP A 251 -3.10 36.64 38.69
CA ASP A 251 -2.78 35.38 38.01
C ASP A 251 -3.98 34.43 38.05
N TYR A 252 -4.76 34.46 39.14
CA TYR A 252 -5.98 33.66 39.25
C TYR A 252 -7.08 34.08 38.24
N ILE A 253 -7.23 35.38 38.01
CA ILE A 253 -8.16 35.90 36.99
C ILE A 253 -7.65 35.55 35.59
N GLU A 254 -6.34 35.69 35.34
CA GLU A 254 -5.72 35.33 34.06
C GLU A 254 -5.92 33.85 33.72
N LEU A 255 -5.81 32.95 34.71
CA LEU A 255 -6.13 31.53 34.51
C LEU A 255 -7.59 31.30 34.09
N LYS A 256 -8.54 32.13 34.54
CA LYS A 256 -9.93 32.05 34.07
C LYS A 256 -10.11 32.58 32.65
N PHE A 257 -9.33 33.59 32.24
CA PHE A 257 -9.31 34.05 30.86
C PHE A 257 -8.69 33.01 29.92
N GLU A 258 -7.58 32.39 30.30
CA GLU A 258 -6.96 31.31 29.53
C GLU A 258 -7.89 30.08 29.45
N GLU A 259 -8.58 29.70 30.53
CA GLU A 259 -9.61 28.65 30.47
C GLU A 259 -10.70 29.00 29.44
N CYS A 260 -11.18 30.25 29.43
CA CYS A 260 -12.20 30.72 28.49
C CYS A 260 -11.72 30.64 27.04
N LYS A 261 -10.48 31.04 26.78
CA LYS A 261 -9.83 31.02 25.47
C LYS A 261 -9.64 29.59 24.95
N LEU A 262 -9.12 28.69 25.80
CA LEU A 262 -8.97 27.27 25.47
C LEU A 262 -10.33 26.62 25.20
N GLN A 263 -11.36 26.93 26.00
CA GLN A 263 -12.72 26.43 25.80
C GLN A 263 -13.33 26.93 24.48
N TYR A 264 -13.04 28.17 24.08
CA TYR A 264 -13.43 28.70 22.77
C TYR A 264 -12.75 27.95 21.63
N GLN A 265 -11.43 27.75 21.69
CA GLN A 265 -10.66 27.02 20.67
C GLN A 265 -11.11 25.55 20.57
N TYR A 266 -11.34 24.89 21.70
CA TYR A 266 -11.94 23.56 21.75
C TYR A 266 -13.30 23.50 21.03
N THR A 267 -14.18 24.47 21.31
CA THR A 267 -15.50 24.53 20.69
C THR A 267 -15.41 24.70 19.18
N LEU A 268 -14.52 25.57 18.70
CA LEU A 268 -14.27 25.74 17.28
C LEU A 268 -13.78 24.45 16.62
N LYS A 269 -12.76 23.80 17.18
CA LYS A 269 -12.20 22.58 16.60
C LYS A 269 -13.22 21.45 16.58
N LYS A 270 -14.01 21.31 17.63
CA LYS A 270 -15.08 20.31 17.68
C LYS A 270 -16.17 20.54 16.63
N LEU A 271 -16.52 21.79 16.36
CA LEU A 271 -17.47 22.13 15.29
C LEU A 271 -16.90 21.78 13.90
N GLU A 272 -15.61 22.03 13.69
CA GLU A 272 -14.88 21.64 12.49
C GLU A 272 -14.90 20.11 12.32
N GLU A 273 -14.44 19.34 13.31
CA GLU A 273 -14.43 17.87 13.29
C GLU A 273 -15.82 17.27 13.00
N VAL A 274 -16.88 17.82 13.61
CA VAL A 274 -18.27 17.38 13.36
C VAL A 274 -18.70 17.69 11.92
N ALA A 275 -18.33 18.86 11.39
CA ALA A 275 -18.61 19.21 10.01
C ALA A 275 -17.87 18.28 9.04
N GLU A 276 -16.60 17.96 9.32
CA GLU A 276 -15.80 17.02 8.53
C GLU A 276 -16.43 15.62 8.51
N GLN A 277 -16.83 15.11 9.66
CA GLN A 277 -17.50 13.79 9.75
C GLN A 277 -18.82 13.75 9.00
N LYS A 278 -19.61 14.84 9.02
CA LYS A 278 -20.85 14.92 8.25
C LYS A 278 -20.58 14.87 6.75
N LEU A 279 -19.55 15.57 6.28
CA LEU A 279 -19.16 15.59 4.87
C LEU A 279 -18.62 14.23 4.40
N ILE A 280 -17.76 13.58 5.18
CA ILE A 280 -17.27 12.22 4.87
C ILE A 280 -18.45 11.24 4.76
N LYS A 281 -19.42 11.33 5.68
CA LYS A 281 -20.64 10.51 5.62
C LYS A 281 -21.49 10.80 4.39
N GLU A 282 -21.55 12.05 3.95
CA GLU A 282 -22.28 12.45 2.74
C GLU A 282 -21.59 11.91 1.48
N GLN A 283 -20.26 12.03 1.38
CA GLN A 283 -19.46 11.44 0.30
C GLN A 283 -19.65 9.92 0.23
N ILE A 284 -19.53 9.21 1.36
CA ILE A 284 -19.75 7.76 1.42
C ILE A 284 -21.18 7.40 0.96
N ARG A 285 -22.19 8.19 1.34
CA ARG A 285 -23.57 7.95 0.90
C ARG A 285 -23.74 8.17 -0.60
N GLU A 286 -23.12 9.19 -1.15
CA GLU A 286 -23.15 9.48 -2.59
C GLU A 286 -22.47 8.36 -3.38
N GLU A 287 -21.30 7.91 -2.93
CA GLU A 287 -20.59 6.75 -3.49
C GLU A 287 -21.45 5.48 -3.46
N GLN A 288 -22.04 5.17 -2.31
CA GLN A 288 -22.92 4.01 -2.18
C GLN A 288 -24.16 4.09 -3.08
N ARG A 289 -24.70 5.29 -3.33
CA ARG A 289 -25.82 5.46 -4.26
C ARG A 289 -25.38 5.23 -5.71
N ALA A 290 -24.23 5.78 -6.11
CA ALA A 290 -23.67 5.54 -7.43
C ALA A 290 -23.42 4.04 -7.66
N ILE A 291 -22.80 3.34 -6.69
CA ILE A 291 -22.58 1.89 -6.76
C ILE A 291 -23.90 1.14 -6.95
N LYS A 292 -24.92 1.45 -6.15
CA LYS A 292 -26.25 0.82 -6.28
C LYS A 292 -26.93 1.08 -7.62
N GLU A 293 -26.74 2.26 -8.19
CA GLU A 293 -27.26 2.59 -9.52
C GLU A 293 -26.55 1.79 -10.61
N PHE A 294 -25.23 1.62 -10.52
CA PHE A 294 -24.48 0.74 -11.41
C PHE A 294 -24.92 -0.72 -11.28
N GLU A 295 -25.02 -1.23 -10.05
CA GLU A 295 -25.51 -2.61 -9.79
C GLU A 295 -26.90 -2.83 -10.38
N LYS A 296 -27.80 -1.85 -10.21
CA LYS A 296 -29.15 -1.92 -10.77
C LYS A 296 -29.13 -1.89 -12.30
N ALA A 297 -28.33 -1.00 -12.89
CA ALA A 297 -28.21 -0.90 -14.34
C ALA A 297 -27.65 -2.18 -14.97
N ILE A 298 -26.63 -2.80 -14.34
CA ILE A 298 -26.10 -4.11 -14.76
C ILE A 298 -27.19 -5.18 -14.65
N ALA A 299 -27.89 -5.26 -13.53
CA ALA A 299 -28.94 -6.25 -13.32
C ALA A 299 -30.13 -6.09 -14.29
N ASP A 300 -30.47 -4.86 -14.67
CA ASP A 300 -31.52 -4.59 -15.64
C ASP A 300 -31.07 -4.88 -17.09
N ALA A 301 -29.80 -4.59 -17.43
CA ALA A 301 -29.20 -4.98 -18.71
C ALA A 301 -29.12 -6.50 -18.88
N GLU A 302 -28.69 -7.25 -17.85
CA GLU A 302 -28.65 -8.73 -17.86
C GLU A 302 -30.05 -9.34 -18.03
N LYS A 303 -31.09 -8.73 -17.43
CA LYS A 303 -32.48 -9.18 -17.63
C LYS A 303 -32.95 -8.95 -19.06
N GLU A 304 -32.62 -7.79 -19.64
CA GLU A 304 -32.97 -7.44 -21.02
C GLU A 304 -32.29 -8.37 -22.03
N GLU A 305 -30.98 -8.61 -21.88
CA GLU A 305 -30.19 -9.56 -22.67
C GLU A 305 -30.79 -10.98 -22.60
N LYS A 306 -31.08 -11.47 -21.38
CA LYS A 306 -31.74 -12.76 -21.18
C LYS A 306 -33.14 -12.82 -21.80
N MET A 307 -33.91 -11.74 -21.76
CA MET A 307 -35.23 -11.67 -22.37
C MET A 307 -35.15 -11.80 -23.89
N TYR A 308 -34.28 -11.04 -24.56
CA TYR A 308 -34.11 -11.13 -26.01
C TYR A 308 -33.56 -12.50 -26.44
N ARG A 309 -32.60 -13.06 -25.70
CA ARG A 309 -32.08 -14.41 -25.96
C ARG A 309 -33.18 -15.47 -25.90
N ASN A 310 -34.09 -15.38 -24.92
CA ASN A 310 -35.24 -16.29 -24.81
C ASN A 310 -36.27 -16.11 -25.93
N LEU A 311 -36.53 -14.86 -26.37
CA LEU A 311 -37.44 -14.58 -27.48
C LEU A 311 -36.87 -15.09 -28.81
N LEU A 312 -35.57 -14.94 -29.02
CA LEU A 312 -34.86 -15.42 -30.19
C LEU A 312 -34.86 -16.96 -30.26
N ASP A 313 -34.57 -17.66 -29.15
CA ASP A 313 -34.64 -19.13 -29.08
C ASP A 313 -36.06 -19.65 -29.37
N LYS A 314 -37.11 -18.96 -28.89
CA LYS A 314 -38.50 -19.30 -29.24
C LYS A 314 -38.79 -19.10 -30.73
N ALA A 315 -38.40 -17.94 -31.29
CA ALA A 315 -38.62 -17.64 -32.71
C ALA A 315 -37.88 -18.64 -33.63
N GLN A 316 -36.65 -19.03 -33.27
CA GLN A 316 -35.89 -20.05 -34.01
C GLN A 316 -36.56 -21.44 -33.97
N ARG A 317 -37.13 -21.83 -32.82
CA ARG A 317 -37.87 -23.11 -32.68
C ARG A 317 -39.18 -23.12 -33.46
N GLU A 318 -39.84 -21.97 -33.58
CA GLU A 318 -41.06 -21.81 -34.36
C GLU A 318 -40.75 -21.85 -35.86
N LEU A 319 -39.66 -21.20 -36.31
CA LEU A 319 -39.18 -21.28 -37.70
C LEU A 319 -38.90 -22.72 -38.13
N ALA A 320 -38.32 -23.55 -37.24
CA ALA A 320 -38.03 -24.96 -37.52
C ALA A 320 -39.30 -25.81 -37.76
N LYS A 321 -40.48 -25.31 -37.40
CA LYS A 321 -41.79 -26.00 -37.55
C LYS A 321 -42.68 -25.37 -38.63
N ALA A 322 -42.26 -24.26 -39.25
CA ALA A 322 -43.10 -23.47 -40.15
C ALA A 322 -43.07 -23.98 -41.61
N THR A 323 -44.19 -23.79 -42.31
CA THR A 323 -44.36 -24.03 -43.76
C THR A 323 -43.78 -22.88 -44.60
N ASP A 324 -43.41 -23.14 -45.87
CA ASP A 324 -42.66 -22.22 -46.74
C ASP A 324 -43.25 -20.80 -46.91
N GLN A 325 -44.55 -20.63 -46.69
CA GLN A 325 -45.25 -19.35 -46.90
C GLN A 325 -45.12 -18.37 -45.70
N ASP A 326 -44.90 -18.87 -44.49
CA ASP A 326 -44.74 -18.06 -43.25
C ASP A 326 -43.27 -17.82 -42.89
N ARG A 327 -42.37 -18.52 -43.60
CA ARG A 327 -40.93 -18.56 -43.30
C ARG A 327 -40.25 -17.20 -43.45
N SER A 328 -40.64 -16.43 -44.48
CA SER A 328 -40.05 -15.11 -44.76
C SER A 328 -40.37 -14.07 -43.68
N GLU A 329 -41.58 -14.09 -43.10
CA GLU A 329 -41.95 -13.13 -42.04
C GLU A 329 -41.26 -13.50 -40.71
N MET A 330 -41.11 -14.80 -40.42
CA MET A 330 -40.38 -15.26 -39.24
C MET A 330 -38.88 -14.97 -39.32
N GLU A 331 -38.27 -15.10 -40.49
CA GLU A 331 -36.86 -14.73 -40.72
C GLU A 331 -36.61 -13.24 -40.47
N GLN A 332 -37.50 -12.35 -40.93
CA GLN A 332 -37.41 -10.91 -40.63
C GLN A 332 -37.52 -10.62 -39.13
N ARG A 333 -38.41 -11.32 -38.44
CA ARG A 333 -38.59 -11.16 -37.00
C ARG A 333 -37.38 -11.64 -36.19
N ILE A 334 -36.75 -12.72 -36.64
CA ILE A 334 -35.48 -13.21 -36.06
C ILE A 334 -34.37 -12.18 -36.27
N ALA A 335 -34.24 -11.61 -37.47
CA ALA A 335 -33.22 -10.58 -37.74
C ALA A 335 -33.38 -9.34 -36.84
N ILE A 336 -34.62 -8.90 -36.58
CA ILE A 336 -34.89 -7.80 -35.64
C ILE A 336 -34.50 -8.20 -34.20
N LEU A 337 -34.83 -9.42 -33.77
CA LEU A 337 -34.48 -9.92 -32.43
C LEU A 337 -32.96 -10.10 -32.27
N GLU A 338 -32.24 -10.50 -33.32
CA GLU A 338 -30.77 -10.57 -33.34
C GLU A 338 -30.15 -9.18 -33.19
N GLN A 339 -30.68 -8.18 -33.90
CA GLN A 339 -30.23 -6.80 -33.75
C GLN A 339 -30.48 -6.27 -32.32
N GLN A 340 -31.68 -6.51 -31.77
CA GLN A 340 -32.01 -6.10 -30.40
C GLN A 340 -31.16 -6.80 -29.35
N LEU A 341 -30.82 -8.08 -29.55
CA LEU A 341 -29.91 -8.81 -28.69
C LEU A 341 -28.50 -8.21 -28.74
N ALA A 342 -27.97 -7.91 -29.93
CA ALA A 342 -26.66 -7.28 -30.08
C ALA A 342 -26.60 -5.88 -29.43
N GLU A 343 -27.68 -5.09 -29.54
CA GLU A 343 -27.79 -3.81 -28.85
C GLU A 343 -27.82 -3.96 -27.31
N ALA A 344 -28.50 -5.00 -26.80
CA ALA A 344 -28.54 -5.31 -25.36
C ALA A 344 -27.18 -5.79 -24.83
N GLU A 345 -26.50 -6.69 -25.54
CA GLU A 345 -25.15 -7.17 -25.20
C GLU A 345 -24.14 -6.00 -25.18
N ALA A 346 -24.21 -5.09 -26.17
CA ALA A 346 -23.35 -3.91 -26.21
C ALA A 346 -23.63 -2.89 -25.09
N LYS A 347 -24.87 -2.83 -24.58
CA LYS A 347 -25.22 -2.00 -23.41
C LYS A 347 -24.70 -2.63 -22.12
N GLU A 348 -24.83 -3.94 -21.97
CA GLU A 348 -24.31 -4.69 -20.83
C GLU A 348 -22.79 -4.54 -20.70
N GLU A 349 -22.06 -4.71 -21.81
CA GLU A 349 -20.60 -4.57 -21.84
C GLU A 349 -20.16 -3.14 -21.48
N ARG A 350 -20.87 -2.12 -22.00
CA ARG A 350 -20.64 -0.72 -21.60
C ARG A 350 -20.92 -0.48 -20.12
N ALA A 351 -22.02 -1.00 -19.59
CA ALA A 351 -22.36 -0.85 -18.17
C ALA A 351 -21.30 -1.50 -17.26
N LYS A 352 -20.83 -2.71 -17.60
CA LYS A 352 -19.75 -3.40 -16.87
C LYS A 352 -18.43 -2.63 -16.95
N SER A 353 -18.03 -2.19 -18.15
CA SER A 353 -16.80 -1.40 -18.32
C SER A 353 -16.84 -0.09 -17.53
N MET A 354 -18.00 0.58 -17.44
CA MET A 354 -18.14 1.81 -16.66
C MET A 354 -18.11 1.53 -15.15
N ALA A 355 -18.71 0.43 -14.69
CA ALA A 355 -18.70 0.05 -13.28
C ALA A 355 -17.32 -0.36 -12.75
N GLU A 356 -16.48 -0.97 -13.59
CA GLU A 356 -15.12 -1.38 -13.22
C GLU A 356 -14.15 -0.18 -13.12
N GLN A 357 -14.48 0.96 -13.75
CA GLN A 357 -13.61 2.11 -13.84
C GLN A 357 -13.96 3.16 -12.76
N THR A 358 -13.49 2.89 -11.53
CA THR A 358 -13.83 3.65 -10.30
C THR A 358 -13.45 5.14 -10.27
N ARG A 359 -12.58 5.61 -11.17
CA ARG A 359 -12.11 7.01 -11.26
C ARG A 359 -12.82 7.85 -12.32
N LYS A 360 -13.56 7.21 -13.23
CA LYS A 360 -14.25 7.93 -14.31
C LYS A 360 -15.48 8.62 -13.79
N GLY A 361 -15.78 9.77 -14.38
CA GLY A 361 -16.96 10.54 -14.01
C GLY A 361 -17.07 11.83 -14.80
N HIS A 362 -17.93 12.70 -14.30
CA HIS A 362 -18.15 14.01 -14.89
C HIS A 362 -17.77 15.09 -13.89
N VAL A 363 -17.05 16.11 -14.35
CA VAL A 363 -16.88 17.38 -13.62
C VAL A 363 -17.92 18.35 -14.17
N TYR A 364 -18.77 18.86 -13.28
CA TYR A 364 -19.81 19.81 -13.63
C TYR A 364 -19.44 21.22 -13.18
N VAL A 365 -19.87 22.20 -13.97
CA VAL A 365 -19.82 23.63 -13.63
C VAL A 365 -21.25 24.15 -13.62
N ILE A 366 -21.74 24.59 -12.46
CA ILE A 366 -23.12 25.03 -12.27
C ILE A 366 -23.18 26.38 -11.57
N SER A 367 -24.21 27.17 -11.83
CA SER A 367 -24.46 28.45 -11.15
C SER A 367 -25.90 28.55 -10.66
N ASN A 368 -26.14 29.46 -9.72
CA ASN A 368 -27.48 29.80 -9.25
C ASN A 368 -27.49 31.28 -8.89
N ILE A 369 -27.83 32.10 -9.89
CA ILE A 369 -27.80 33.56 -9.79
C ILE A 369 -28.70 34.04 -8.65
N GLY A 370 -29.90 33.47 -8.50
CA GLY A 370 -30.84 33.90 -7.48
C GLY A 370 -30.40 33.63 -6.04
N SER A 371 -29.49 32.70 -5.81
CA SER A 371 -29.01 32.33 -4.47
C SER A 371 -27.61 32.86 -4.15
N PHE A 372 -26.72 32.89 -5.15
CA PHE A 372 -25.29 33.18 -4.95
C PHE A 372 -24.80 34.44 -5.69
N GLY A 373 -25.60 35.00 -6.58
CA GLY A 373 -25.23 36.17 -7.41
C GLY A 373 -24.56 35.79 -8.72
N GLU A 374 -24.18 36.82 -9.48
CA GLU A 374 -23.47 36.69 -10.75
C GLU A 374 -22.01 36.27 -10.55
N ASP A 375 -21.43 35.60 -11.56
CA ASP A 375 -20.04 35.10 -11.58
C ASP A 375 -19.64 34.18 -10.42
N VAL A 376 -20.63 33.56 -9.76
CA VAL A 376 -20.40 32.54 -8.73
C VAL A 376 -20.75 31.16 -9.28
N TYR A 377 -19.73 30.33 -9.42
CA TYR A 377 -19.84 28.97 -9.96
C TYR A 377 -19.45 27.93 -8.94
N LYS A 378 -20.18 26.82 -8.94
CA LYS A 378 -19.80 25.59 -8.26
C LYS A 378 -19.13 24.65 -9.24
N ILE A 379 -17.94 24.18 -8.87
CA ILE A 379 -17.18 23.16 -9.60
C ILE A 379 -17.15 21.92 -8.73
N GLY A 380 -17.76 20.84 -9.20
CA GLY A 380 -17.78 19.56 -8.48
C GLY A 380 -17.77 18.38 -9.42
N LEU A 381 -17.66 17.18 -8.87
CA LEU A 381 -17.69 15.94 -9.64
C LEU A 381 -18.92 15.10 -9.32
N THR A 382 -19.31 14.25 -10.27
CA THR A 382 -20.33 13.23 -10.10
C THR A 382 -19.90 11.94 -10.79
N ARG A 383 -20.15 10.82 -10.12
CA ARG A 383 -19.96 9.45 -10.65
C ARG A 383 -21.30 8.76 -10.91
N ARG A 384 -22.40 9.51 -10.87
CA ARG A 384 -23.73 9.00 -11.21
C ARG A 384 -23.76 8.54 -12.67
N LEU A 385 -24.56 7.52 -12.95
CA LEU A 385 -24.82 7.06 -14.31
C LEU A 385 -25.44 8.18 -15.15
N GLU A 386 -26.39 8.92 -14.56
CA GLU A 386 -27.03 10.10 -15.12
C GLU A 386 -26.56 11.37 -14.38
N PRO A 387 -25.61 12.14 -14.93
CA PRO A 387 -25.00 13.29 -14.23
C PRO A 387 -26.00 14.39 -13.87
N MET A 388 -27.05 14.57 -14.67
CA MET A 388 -28.08 15.59 -14.46
C MET A 388 -28.93 15.35 -13.21
N ASP A 389 -29.07 14.11 -12.77
CA ASP A 389 -29.82 13.81 -11.54
C ASP A 389 -29.10 14.36 -10.30
N ARG A 390 -27.76 14.37 -10.30
CA ARG A 390 -26.98 15.02 -9.23
C ARG A 390 -27.25 16.52 -9.16
N VAL A 391 -27.32 17.19 -10.30
CA VAL A 391 -27.60 18.64 -10.35
C VAL A 391 -28.99 18.95 -9.79
N LYS A 392 -30.00 18.13 -10.14
CA LYS A 392 -31.36 18.27 -9.60
C LYS A 392 -31.39 18.05 -8.08
N GLU A 393 -30.74 17.00 -7.59
CA GLU A 393 -30.63 16.73 -6.15
C GLU A 393 -29.99 17.89 -5.37
N LEU A 394 -28.98 18.54 -5.96
CA LEU A 394 -28.33 19.71 -5.38
C LEU A 394 -29.26 20.93 -5.32
N GLY A 395 -30.10 21.12 -6.35
CA GLY A 395 -31.10 22.18 -6.40
C GLY A 395 -32.21 22.00 -5.35
N ASP A 396 -32.83 20.82 -5.32
CA ASP A 396 -34.01 20.54 -4.50
C ASP A 396 -33.74 20.60 -2.99
N ALA A 397 -32.50 20.33 -2.57
CA ALA A 397 -32.20 20.13 -1.17
C ALA A 397 -31.88 21.43 -0.39
N SER A 398 -31.46 22.52 -1.04
CA SER A 398 -30.72 23.57 -0.33
C SER A 398 -30.78 24.98 -0.91
N VAL A 399 -31.47 25.22 -2.03
CA VAL A 399 -31.53 26.54 -2.66
C VAL A 399 -32.95 26.86 -3.19
N PRO A 400 -33.37 28.14 -3.20
CA PRO A 400 -34.70 28.56 -3.65
C PRO A 400 -34.96 28.44 -5.16
N PHE A 401 -33.89 28.37 -5.97
CA PHE A 401 -33.97 28.27 -7.43
C PHE A 401 -33.16 27.07 -7.94
N PRO A 402 -33.49 26.47 -9.09
CA PRO A 402 -32.68 25.41 -9.67
C PRO A 402 -31.31 25.93 -10.12
N PHE A 403 -30.35 25.00 -10.29
CA PHE A 403 -29.03 25.32 -10.84
C PHE A 403 -29.06 25.36 -12.37
N ASP A 404 -28.41 26.38 -12.95
CA ASP A 404 -28.06 26.42 -14.36
C ASP A 404 -26.78 25.60 -14.61
N VAL A 405 -26.79 24.74 -15.62
CA VAL A 405 -25.63 23.92 -16.00
C VAL A 405 -24.85 24.60 -17.12
N HIS A 406 -23.60 24.93 -16.82
CA HIS A 406 -22.69 25.56 -17.78
C HIS A 406 -21.84 24.53 -18.52
N ALA A 407 -21.34 23.50 -17.84
CA ALA A 407 -20.55 22.45 -18.47
C ALA A 407 -20.74 21.11 -17.76
N MET A 408 -20.60 20.03 -18.53
CA MET A 408 -20.57 18.64 -18.05
C MET A 408 -19.42 17.91 -18.74
N ILE A 409 -18.27 17.88 -18.08
CA ILE A 409 -17.00 17.45 -18.69
C ILE A 409 -16.76 15.98 -18.30
N TYR A 410 -16.86 15.08 -19.26
CA TYR A 410 -16.48 13.68 -19.06
C TYR A 410 -14.95 13.54 -19.01
N THR A 411 -14.44 12.78 -18.04
CA THR A 411 -13.01 12.51 -17.91
C THR A 411 -12.76 11.13 -17.30
N ASP A 412 -11.64 10.52 -17.68
CA ASP A 412 -11.19 9.24 -17.14
C ASP A 412 -10.76 9.33 -15.65
N ASP A 413 -10.43 10.54 -15.17
CA ASP A 413 -10.07 10.80 -13.78
C ASP A 413 -10.72 12.10 -13.28
N ALA A 414 -12.01 12.01 -12.95
CA ALA A 414 -12.79 13.16 -12.47
C ALA A 414 -12.23 13.79 -11.18
N PRO A 415 -11.75 13.01 -10.18
CA PRO A 415 -11.13 13.57 -8.99
C PRO A 415 -9.89 14.42 -9.29
N ALA A 416 -9.02 13.98 -10.20
CA ALA A 416 -7.80 14.72 -10.53
C ALA A 416 -8.12 16.06 -11.21
N LEU A 417 -9.05 16.07 -12.16
CA LEU A 417 -9.48 17.29 -12.84
C LEU A 417 -10.13 18.29 -11.86
N GLU A 418 -11.03 17.81 -11.01
CA GLU A 418 -11.71 18.65 -10.03
C GLU A 418 -10.74 19.26 -9.01
N THR A 419 -9.81 18.45 -8.47
CA THR A 419 -8.76 18.93 -7.57
C THR A 419 -7.84 19.96 -8.24
N ALA A 420 -7.51 19.76 -9.52
CA ALA A 420 -6.68 20.71 -10.26
C ALA A 420 -7.38 22.06 -10.46
N LEU A 421 -8.67 22.07 -10.82
CA LEU A 421 -9.48 23.28 -10.93
C LEU A 421 -9.63 24.00 -9.58
N HIS A 422 -9.85 23.24 -8.51
CA HIS A 422 -9.94 23.79 -7.15
C HIS A 422 -8.64 24.46 -6.70
N ARG A 423 -7.49 23.90 -7.10
CA ARG A 423 -6.18 24.48 -6.81
C ARG A 423 -5.95 25.76 -7.61
N GLU A 424 -6.30 25.76 -8.90
CA GLU A 424 -6.16 26.93 -9.78
C GLU A 424 -6.98 28.12 -9.26
N PHE A 425 -8.22 27.87 -8.83
CA PHE A 425 -9.14 28.90 -8.35
C PHE A 425 -9.15 29.08 -6.83
N ASN A 426 -8.13 28.59 -6.11
CA ASN A 426 -8.13 28.62 -4.64
C ASN A 426 -8.24 30.05 -4.07
N SER A 427 -7.59 31.03 -4.70
CA SER A 427 -7.66 32.45 -4.31
C SER A 427 -9.01 33.11 -4.60
N LYS A 428 -9.85 32.46 -5.42
CA LYS A 428 -11.16 32.95 -5.89
C LYS A 428 -12.33 32.28 -5.15
N ARG A 429 -12.06 31.49 -4.11
CA ARG A 429 -13.11 30.83 -3.31
C ARG A 429 -14.01 31.83 -2.61
N VAL A 430 -15.32 31.59 -2.66
CA VAL A 430 -16.30 32.37 -1.90
C VAL A 430 -16.15 32.12 -0.40
N ASN A 431 -15.82 30.89 -0.01
CA ASN A 431 -15.57 30.53 1.38
C ASN A 431 -14.08 30.25 1.62
N ALA A 432 -13.38 31.22 2.21
CA ALA A 432 -11.96 31.13 2.54
C ALA A 432 -11.67 30.26 3.79
N VAL A 433 -12.68 29.94 4.59
CA VAL A 433 -12.52 29.19 5.85
C VAL A 433 -12.79 27.70 5.63
N ASN A 434 -13.85 27.37 4.89
CA ASN A 434 -14.21 25.99 4.56
C ASN A 434 -13.91 25.69 3.10
N LEU A 435 -12.70 25.17 2.84
CA LEU A 435 -12.21 24.83 1.49
C LEU A 435 -12.98 23.68 0.84
N ARG A 436 -13.77 22.90 1.60
CA ARG A 436 -14.66 21.87 1.06
C ARG A 436 -15.94 22.46 0.44
N LYS A 437 -16.19 23.77 0.58
CA LYS A 437 -17.24 24.48 -0.16
C LYS A 437 -16.68 25.00 -1.47
N GLU A 438 -17.10 24.37 -2.55
CA GLU A 438 -16.49 24.45 -3.87
C GLU A 438 -17.15 25.53 -4.74
N PHE A 439 -17.42 26.70 -4.15
CA PHE A 439 -17.97 27.86 -4.85
C PHE A 439 -16.85 28.88 -5.08
N PHE A 440 -16.77 29.37 -6.32
CA PHE A 440 -15.70 30.25 -6.79
C PHE A 440 -16.32 31.49 -7.45
N ASN A 441 -15.80 32.66 -7.12
CA ASN A 441 -16.14 33.92 -7.80
C ASN A 441 -15.15 34.13 -8.95
N VAL A 442 -15.51 33.73 -10.16
CA VAL A 442 -14.62 33.70 -11.32
C VAL A 442 -15.42 33.72 -12.62
N ASP A 443 -14.89 34.37 -13.65
CA ASP A 443 -15.50 34.43 -14.97
C ASP A 443 -15.54 33.04 -15.61
N LEU A 444 -16.68 32.68 -16.21
CA LEU A 444 -16.87 31.37 -16.84
C LEU A 444 -15.85 31.07 -17.95
N ALA A 445 -15.43 32.10 -18.68
CA ALA A 445 -14.38 31.99 -19.71
C ALA A 445 -13.04 31.54 -19.11
N SER A 446 -12.70 31.98 -17.89
CA SER A 446 -11.48 31.53 -17.20
C SER A 446 -11.57 30.06 -16.80
N ILE A 447 -12.77 29.60 -16.41
CA ILE A 447 -13.01 28.18 -16.11
C ILE A 447 -12.84 27.34 -17.38
N GLN A 448 -13.41 27.77 -18.51
CA GLN A 448 -13.26 27.08 -19.79
C GLN A 448 -11.79 26.96 -20.19
N GLU A 449 -11.03 28.06 -20.17
CA GLU A 449 -9.61 28.07 -20.53
C GLU A 449 -8.79 27.12 -19.63
N ALA A 450 -9.06 27.11 -18.32
CA ALA A 450 -8.42 26.21 -17.38
C ALA A 450 -8.72 24.73 -17.69
N VAL A 451 -9.97 24.40 -18.03
CA VAL A 451 -10.37 23.04 -18.41
C VAL A 451 -9.70 22.61 -19.70
N GLU A 452 -9.71 23.44 -20.74
CA GLU A 452 -9.10 23.13 -22.05
C GLU A 452 -7.60 22.91 -21.91
N LYS A 453 -6.93 23.70 -21.08
CA LYS A 453 -5.50 23.55 -20.79
C LYS A 453 -5.19 22.23 -20.05
N MET A 454 -6.07 21.76 -19.18
CA MET A 454 -5.85 20.56 -18.37
C MET A 454 -6.23 19.26 -19.11
N VAL A 455 -7.34 19.26 -19.86
CA VAL A 455 -7.88 18.08 -20.54
C VAL A 455 -7.37 17.96 -21.99
N GLY A 456 -6.94 19.07 -22.60
CA GLY A 456 -6.45 19.10 -23.98
C GLY A 456 -7.54 18.91 -25.03
N ILE A 457 -8.82 19.04 -24.64
CA ILE A 457 -10.00 18.89 -25.49
C ILE A 457 -10.89 20.12 -25.30
N GLU A 458 -11.46 20.61 -26.39
CA GLU A 458 -12.46 21.69 -26.37
C GLU A 458 -13.73 21.19 -25.66
N ALA A 459 -14.01 21.75 -24.49
CA ALA A 459 -15.17 21.37 -23.68
C ALA A 459 -16.38 22.22 -24.05
N GLU A 460 -17.57 21.61 -24.13
CA GLU A 460 -18.80 22.33 -24.45
C GLU A 460 -19.28 23.16 -23.23
N PHE A 461 -19.19 24.49 -23.34
CA PHE A 461 -19.64 25.44 -22.32
C PHE A 461 -20.86 26.26 -22.80
N LYS A 462 -21.90 26.30 -21.96
CA LYS A 462 -23.03 27.21 -22.10
C LYS A 462 -22.74 28.51 -21.35
N MET A 463 -22.47 29.57 -22.11
CA MET A 463 -22.08 30.86 -21.54
C MET A 463 -23.22 31.63 -20.87
N THR A 464 -24.45 31.37 -21.26
CA THR A 464 -25.64 32.06 -20.75
C THR A 464 -26.33 31.22 -19.69
N ALA A 465 -26.46 31.75 -18.47
CA ALA A 465 -27.40 31.26 -17.46
C ALA A 465 -28.82 31.68 -17.83
N LEU A 466 -29.78 30.75 -17.81
CA LEU A 466 -31.18 31.07 -18.14
C LEU A 466 -31.91 31.64 -16.92
N ALA A 467 -31.66 31.06 -15.73
CA ALA A 467 -32.23 31.49 -14.46
C ALA A 467 -33.73 31.85 -14.54
N GLU A 468 -34.52 31.02 -15.22
CA GLU A 468 -35.90 31.33 -15.61
C GLU A 468 -36.78 31.68 -14.39
N ASP A 469 -36.80 30.81 -13.38
CA ASP A 469 -37.57 30.98 -12.14
C ASP A 469 -37.17 32.27 -11.39
N TYR A 470 -35.90 32.65 -11.41
CA TYR A 470 -35.41 33.84 -10.75
C TYR A 470 -35.91 35.11 -11.45
N PHE A 471 -35.77 35.18 -12.79
CA PHE A 471 -36.25 36.34 -13.54
C PHE A 471 -37.78 36.42 -13.57
N GLU A 472 -38.48 35.29 -13.56
CA GLU A 472 -39.94 35.27 -13.41
C GLU A 472 -40.36 35.77 -12.02
N SER A 473 -39.69 35.32 -10.96
CA SER A 473 -39.94 35.82 -9.60
C SER A 473 -39.72 37.33 -9.48
N LEU A 474 -38.65 37.85 -10.10
CA LEU A 474 -38.40 39.30 -10.17
C LEU A 474 -39.54 40.04 -10.90
N ARG A 475 -39.99 39.54 -12.06
CA ARG A 475 -41.10 40.13 -12.83
C ARG A 475 -42.39 40.16 -12.02
N LEU A 476 -42.72 39.08 -11.33
CA LEU A 476 -43.92 38.99 -10.49
C LEU A 476 -43.84 39.94 -9.29
N SER A 477 -42.65 40.09 -8.68
CA SER A 477 -42.44 41.03 -7.57
C SER A 477 -42.48 42.51 -8.00
N ALA A 478 -42.05 42.82 -9.22
CA ALA A 478 -42.08 44.19 -9.76
C ALA A 478 -43.47 44.60 -10.27
N ALA A 479 -44.35 43.64 -10.52
CA ALA A 479 -45.74 43.86 -10.93
C ALA A 479 -46.73 43.94 -9.75
N ALA A 480 -46.28 43.59 -8.54
CA ALA A 480 -47.01 43.70 -7.28
C ALA A 480 -46.69 45.03 -6.58
#